data_AF-A0A2P2L333-F1
#
_entry.id   AF-A0A2P2L333-F1
#
_cell.length_a   1.000
_cell.length_b   1.000
_cell.length_c   1.000
_cell.angle_alpha   90.00
_cell.angle_beta   90.00
_cell.angle_gamma   90.00
#
_symmetry.space_group_name_H-M   'P 1'
#
loop_
_entity.id
_entity.type
_entity.pdbx_description
1 polymer ?
#
loop_
_entity_poly.entity_id
_entity_poly.type
_entity_poly.pdbx_seq_one_letter_code
_entity_poly.pdbx_strand_id
1 'polypeptide(L)'
;MDDIVTEQWIQIQQLEQALELKIRVSLAQRQAKLLRCTFLKSMHVLSGKWDSCISPKMSALRSYMSQTLNQLTRLFLTVKEFHHELQAFVRQEMERHEFTASLAHQELVFFVASALIVFPVLSAWTWLSSKFP
;
A
#
# COMPACT_ATOMS: atom_id res chain seq x y z
N MET A 1 -15.24 -57.12 13.47
CA MET A 1 -13.80 -56.83 13.31
C MET A 1 -13.58 -55.58 12.45
N ASP A 2 -14.46 -55.31 11.48
CA ASP A 2 -14.35 -54.14 10.59
C ASP A 2 -14.47 -52.78 11.31
N ASP A 3 -15.28 -52.68 12.35
CA ASP A 3 -15.53 -51.43 13.10
C ASP A 3 -14.30 -50.96 13.92
N ILE A 4 -13.49 -51.90 14.38
CA ILE A 4 -12.24 -51.62 15.12
C ILE A 4 -11.17 -51.08 14.17
N VAL A 5 -11.16 -51.56 12.93
CA VAL A 5 -10.20 -51.13 11.90
C VAL A 5 -10.51 -49.70 11.46
N THR A 6 -11.78 -49.33 11.34
CA THR A 6 -12.20 -47.97 10.97
C THR A 6 -11.84 -46.93 12.04
N GLU A 7 -11.99 -47.27 13.32
CA GLU A 7 -11.70 -46.33 14.41
C GLU A 7 -10.18 -46.12 14.61
N GLN A 8 -9.38 -47.18 14.47
CA GLN A 8 -7.91 -47.05 14.47
C GLN A 8 -7.40 -46.23 13.28
N TRP A 9 -8.02 -46.37 12.11
CA TRP A 9 -7.61 -45.63 10.92
C TRP A 9 -7.87 -44.12 11.06
N ILE A 10 -8.99 -43.75 11.70
CA ILE A 10 -9.33 -42.35 11.99
C ILE A 10 -8.31 -41.73 12.97
N GLN A 11 -7.88 -42.47 14.00
CA GLN A 11 -6.87 -41.99 14.94
C GLN A 11 -5.51 -41.76 14.28
N ILE A 12 -5.10 -42.64 13.38
CA ILE A 12 -3.85 -42.50 12.62
C ILE A 12 -3.90 -41.26 11.73
N GLN A 13 -5.02 -41.02 11.04
CA GLN A 13 -5.21 -39.83 10.21
C GLN A 13 -5.16 -38.53 11.02
N GLN A 14 -5.82 -38.49 12.18
CA GLN A 14 -5.80 -37.29 13.04
C GLN A 14 -4.38 -37.00 13.56
N LEU A 15 -3.62 -38.04 13.88
CA LEU A 15 -2.24 -37.90 14.34
C LEU A 15 -1.32 -37.36 13.24
N GLU A 16 -1.49 -37.85 12.01
CA GLU A 16 -0.73 -37.41 10.84
C GLU A 16 -1.03 -35.93 10.51
N GLN A 17 -2.31 -35.54 10.54
CA GLN A 17 -2.73 -34.15 10.35
C GLN A 17 -2.18 -33.21 11.43
N ALA A 18 -2.22 -33.63 12.70
CA ALA A 18 -1.69 -32.84 13.81
C ALA A 18 -0.16 -32.66 13.72
N LEU A 19 0.55 -33.71 13.28
CA LEU A 19 2.00 -33.66 13.08
C LEU A 19 2.37 -32.68 11.95
N GLU A 20 1.66 -32.75 10.82
CA GLU A 20 1.93 -31.88 9.67
C GLU A 20 1.68 -30.40 9.99
N LEU A 21 0.57 -30.10 10.67
CA LEU A 21 0.27 -28.74 11.13
C LEU A 21 1.35 -28.21 12.09
N LYS A 22 1.81 -29.04 13.03
CA LYS A 22 2.87 -28.67 13.98
C LYS A 22 4.19 -28.34 13.27
N ILE A 23 4.57 -29.13 12.27
CA ILE A 23 5.77 -28.88 11.46
C ILE A 23 5.63 -27.54 10.71
N ARG A 24 4.51 -27.32 10.02
CA ARG A 24 4.26 -26.08 9.26
C ARG A 24 4.27 -24.83 10.14
N VAL A 25 3.63 -24.89 11.32
CA VAL A 25 3.63 -23.79 12.29
C VAL A 25 5.04 -23.51 12.81
N SER A 26 5.82 -24.55 13.13
CA SER A 26 7.19 -24.39 13.63
C SER A 26 8.15 -23.79 12.59
N LEU A 27 7.98 -24.15 11.32
CA LEU A 27 8.75 -23.58 10.20
C LEU A 27 8.37 -22.13 9.96
N ALA A 28 7.08 -21.80 9.95
CA ALA A 28 6.59 -20.43 9.82
C ALA A 28 7.10 -19.54 10.97
N GLN A 29 7.07 -20.04 12.20
CA GLN A 29 7.58 -19.32 13.37
C GLN A 29 9.11 -19.12 13.32
N ARG A 30 9.87 -20.13 12.86
CA ARG A 30 11.33 -20.00 12.66
C ARG A 30 11.65 -18.98 11.55
N GLN A 31 10.93 -19.01 10.43
CA GLN A 31 11.10 -18.05 9.34
C GLN A 31 10.76 -16.63 9.81
N ALA A 32 9.67 -16.43 10.54
CA ALA A 32 9.30 -15.13 11.10
C ALA A 32 10.37 -14.59 12.06
N LYS A 33 10.95 -15.45 12.91
CA LYS A 33 12.03 -15.07 13.83
C LYS A 33 13.34 -14.72 13.11
N LEU A 34 13.71 -15.49 12.08
CA LEU A 34 14.87 -15.21 11.23
C LEU A 34 14.72 -13.90 10.45
N LEU A 35 13.57 -13.69 9.79
CA LEU A 35 13.23 -12.46 9.08
C LEU A 35 13.28 -11.24 10.01
N ARG A 36 12.76 -11.37 11.25
CA ARG A 36 12.78 -10.29 12.25
C ARG A 36 14.20 -9.95 12.72
N CYS A 37 15.07 -10.94 12.93
CA CYS A 37 16.47 -10.71 13.28
C CYS A 37 17.28 -10.10 12.12
N THR A 38 17.06 -10.55 10.88
CA THR A 38 17.74 -10.02 9.69
C THR A 38 17.29 -8.60 9.36
N PHE A 39 16.00 -8.30 9.52
CA PHE A 39 15.44 -6.95 9.36
C PHE A 39 16.02 -5.99 10.40
N LEU A 40 16.02 -6.38 11.68
CA LEU A 40 16.60 -5.54 12.75
C LEU A 40 18.11 -5.34 12.59
N LYS A 41 18.84 -6.38 12.15
CA LYS A 41 20.29 -6.28 11.89
C LYS A 41 20.59 -5.37 10.70
N SER A 42 19.80 -5.45 9.62
CA SER A 42 19.94 -4.56 8.46
C SER A 42 19.63 -3.11 8.82
N MET A 43 18.62 -2.87 9.65
CA MET A 43 18.32 -1.54 10.15
C MET A 43 19.42 -0.95 11.03
N HIS A 44 20.06 -1.75 11.88
CA HIS A 44 21.17 -1.29 12.72
C HIS A 44 22.41 -0.91 11.88
N VAL A 45 22.72 -1.68 10.84
CA VAL A 45 23.85 -1.41 9.93
C VAL A 45 23.59 -0.19 9.04
N LEU A 46 22.33 0.01 8.58
CA LEU A 46 21.94 1.25 7.91
C LEU A 46 21.97 2.44 8.89
N SER A 47 21.47 2.32 10.12
CA SER A 47 21.49 3.44 11.06
C SER A 47 22.92 3.89 11.37
N GLY A 48 23.81 2.96 11.75
CA GLY A 48 25.18 3.31 12.15
C GLY A 48 26.08 3.81 11.00
N LYS A 49 25.82 3.41 9.75
CA LYS A 49 26.61 3.84 8.59
C LYS A 49 26.14 5.17 8.00
N TRP A 50 24.87 5.51 8.14
CA TRP A 50 24.36 6.81 7.69
C TRP A 50 24.78 7.93 8.65
N ASP A 51 24.89 7.65 9.94
CA ASP A 51 25.30 8.68 10.92
C ASP A 51 26.76 9.14 10.76
N SER A 52 27.65 8.30 10.21
CA SER A 52 29.07 8.66 10.03
C SER A 52 29.41 9.30 8.68
N CYS A 53 28.51 9.28 7.70
CA CYS A 53 28.79 9.72 6.31
C CYS A 53 28.06 11.02 5.91
N ILE A 54 27.16 11.53 6.76
CA ILE A 54 26.36 12.72 6.47
C ILE A 54 27.18 13.97 6.77
N SER A 55 27.84 14.48 5.73
CA SER A 55 28.41 15.83 5.69
C SER A 55 27.33 16.87 6.09
N PRO A 56 27.67 17.97 6.78
CA PRO A 56 26.73 19.04 7.15
C PRO A 56 25.96 19.67 5.97
N LYS A 57 26.42 19.46 4.73
CA LYS A 57 25.69 19.85 3.51
C LYS A 57 24.39 19.06 3.28
N MET A 58 24.33 17.81 3.77
CA MET A 58 23.20 16.89 3.57
C MET A 58 22.13 17.03 4.67
N SER A 59 22.46 17.57 5.84
CA SER A 59 21.47 17.85 6.91
C SER A 59 20.55 19.01 6.55
N ALA A 60 21.07 20.06 5.91
CA ALA A 60 20.26 21.15 5.33
C ALA A 60 19.33 20.64 4.22
N LEU A 61 19.85 19.76 3.35
CA LEU A 61 19.07 19.06 2.33
C LEU A 61 17.99 18.15 2.95
N ARG A 62 18.30 17.43 4.03
CA ARG A 62 17.32 16.58 4.74
C ARG A 62 16.22 17.41 5.39
N SER A 63 16.55 18.53 6.03
CA SER A 63 15.58 19.48 6.57
C SER A 63 14.67 20.02 5.46
N TYR A 64 15.25 20.50 4.37
CA TYR A 64 14.51 21.02 3.21
C TYR A 64 13.62 19.96 2.55
N MET A 65 14.15 18.75 2.34
CA MET A 65 13.38 17.62 1.80
C MET A 65 12.28 17.19 2.76
N SER A 66 12.52 17.17 4.08
CA SER A 66 11.49 16.82 5.07
C SER A 66 10.36 17.84 5.11
N GLN A 67 10.69 19.13 4.98
CA GLN A 67 9.70 20.21 4.89
C GLN A 67 8.89 20.09 3.60
N THR A 68 9.56 19.87 2.47
CA THR A 68 8.91 19.69 1.16
C THR A 68 8.00 18.46 1.12
N LEU A 69 8.45 17.33 1.69
CA LEU A 69 7.65 16.10 1.81
C LEU A 69 6.44 16.28 2.72
N ASN A 70 6.58 17.03 3.82
CA ASN A 70 5.44 17.35 4.68
C ASN A 70 4.41 18.23 3.97
N GLN A 71 4.85 19.22 3.18
CA GLN A 71 3.95 20.04 2.38
C GLN A 71 3.26 19.22 1.28
N LEU A 72 4.00 18.34 0.62
CA LEU A 72 3.44 17.41 -0.37
C LEU A 72 2.41 16.48 0.27
N THR A 73 2.70 15.94 1.46
CA THR A 73 1.76 15.09 2.21
C THR A 73 0.48 15.85 2.56
N ARG A 74 0.59 17.11 3.01
CA ARG A 74 -0.57 17.97 3.27
C ARG A 74 -1.40 18.22 2.02
N LEU A 75 -0.75 18.55 0.90
CA LEU A 75 -1.43 18.69 -0.40
C LEU A 75 -2.15 17.41 -0.80
N PHE A 76 -1.52 16.24 -0.65
CA PHE A 76 -2.17 14.96 -0.95
C PHE A 76 -3.37 14.67 -0.05
N LEU A 77 -3.31 15.04 1.23
CA LEU A 77 -4.45 14.90 2.13
C LEU A 77 -5.62 15.80 1.70
N THR A 78 -5.35 17.07 1.37
CA THR A 78 -6.36 17.99 0.84
C THR A 78 -6.94 17.51 -0.49
N VAL A 79 -6.07 17.02 -1.40
CA VAL A 79 -6.50 16.43 -2.67
C VAL A 79 -7.36 15.19 -2.44
N LYS A 80 -7.08 14.39 -1.40
CA LYS A 80 -7.89 13.21 -1.06
C LYS A 80 -9.27 13.59 -0.52
N GLU A 81 -9.35 14.62 0.33
CA GLU A 81 -10.63 15.16 0.79
C GLU A 81 -11.45 15.71 -0.39
N PHE A 82 -10.80 16.51 -1.24
CA PHE A 82 -11.42 17.03 -2.46
C PHE A 82 -11.82 15.91 -3.44
N HIS A 83 -11.05 14.82 -3.52
CA HIS A 83 -11.37 13.67 -4.38
C HIS A 83 -12.66 12.99 -3.93
N HIS A 84 -12.89 12.86 -2.63
CA HIS A 84 -14.16 12.32 -2.11
C HIS A 84 -15.35 13.24 -2.40
N GLU A 85 -15.19 14.56 -2.23
CA GLU A 85 -16.23 15.53 -2.61
C GLU A 85 -16.50 15.51 -4.12
N LEU A 86 -15.44 15.43 -4.93
CA LEU A 86 -15.52 15.38 -6.38
C LEU A 86 -16.18 14.08 -6.86
N GLN A 87 -15.94 12.95 -6.19
CA GLN A 87 -16.67 11.71 -6.47
C GLN A 87 -18.17 11.85 -6.25
N ALA A 88 -18.59 12.53 -5.17
CA ALA A 88 -20.01 12.77 -4.92
C ALA A 88 -20.61 13.66 -6.02
N PHE A 89 -19.91 14.72 -6.41
CA PHE A 89 -20.32 15.60 -7.51
C PHE A 89 -20.42 14.86 -8.85
N VAL A 90 -19.38 14.09 -9.21
CA VAL A 90 -19.34 13.30 -10.46
C VAL A 90 -20.47 12.28 -10.47
N ARG A 91 -20.70 11.56 -9.37
CA ARG A 91 -21.82 10.63 -9.24
C ARG A 91 -23.16 11.33 -9.47
N GLN A 92 -23.39 12.45 -8.78
CA GLN A 92 -24.61 13.22 -8.90
C GLN A 92 -24.85 13.69 -10.34
N GLU A 93 -23.80 14.15 -11.03
CA GLU A 93 -23.93 14.57 -12.42
C GLU A 93 -24.14 13.41 -13.38
N MET A 94 -23.47 12.27 -13.15
CA MET A 94 -23.70 11.08 -13.95
C MET A 94 -25.12 10.55 -13.79
N GLU A 95 -25.68 10.56 -12.58
CA GLU A 95 -27.06 10.12 -12.29
C GLU A 95 -28.12 11.10 -12.84
N ARG A 96 -27.76 12.37 -13.07
CA ARG A 96 -28.68 13.37 -13.65
C ARG A 96 -29.02 13.12 -15.11
N HIS A 97 -28.15 12.44 -15.86
CA HIS A 97 -28.33 12.19 -17.29
C HIS A 97 -28.62 10.71 -17.55
N GLU A 98 -29.70 10.40 -18.28
CA GLU A 98 -30.16 9.02 -18.53
C GLU A 98 -29.07 8.11 -19.14
N PHE A 99 -28.21 8.66 -20.00
CA PHE A 99 -27.12 7.93 -20.65
C PHE A 99 -25.95 7.60 -19.70
N THR A 100 -25.65 8.48 -18.76
CA THR A 100 -24.53 8.29 -17.82
C THR A 100 -24.97 7.69 -16.49
N ALA A 101 -26.27 7.67 -16.21
CA ALA A 101 -26.84 7.09 -15.00
C ALA A 101 -26.53 5.59 -14.91
N SER A 102 -26.59 4.88 -16.04
CA SER A 102 -26.18 3.46 -16.11
C SER A 102 -24.67 3.25 -15.91
N LEU A 103 -23.86 4.30 -16.06
CA LEU A 103 -22.41 4.28 -15.91
C LEU A 103 -21.93 4.77 -14.54
N ALA A 104 -22.82 5.24 -13.66
CA ALA A 104 -22.53 5.80 -12.32
C ALA A 104 -22.08 4.75 -11.29
N HIS A 105 -21.30 3.77 -11.73
CA HIS A 105 -20.64 2.77 -10.90
C HIS A 105 -19.51 3.41 -10.10
N GLN A 106 -19.27 2.91 -8.89
CA GLN A 106 -18.27 3.47 -7.97
C GLN A 106 -16.86 3.53 -8.58
N GLU A 107 -16.47 2.51 -9.36
CA GLU A 107 -15.16 2.48 -10.02
C GLU A 107 -15.04 3.55 -11.12
N LEU A 108 -16.07 3.71 -11.97
CA LEU A 108 -16.06 4.73 -13.02
C LEU A 108 -16.06 6.14 -12.43
N VAL A 109 -16.87 6.38 -11.39
CA VAL A 109 -16.88 7.66 -10.65
C VAL A 109 -15.50 7.94 -10.07
N PHE A 110 -14.83 6.93 -9.49
CA PHE A 110 -13.46 7.06 -9.00
C PHE A 110 -12.47 7.45 -10.11
N PHE A 111 -12.54 6.79 -11.27
CA PHE A 111 -11.66 7.08 -12.40
C PHE A 111 -11.88 8.48 -12.95
N VAL A 112 -13.13 8.90 -13.15
CA VAL A 112 -13.47 10.23 -13.67
C VAL A 112 -13.04 11.32 -12.69
N ALA A 113 -13.33 11.17 -11.39
CA ALA A 113 -12.87 12.12 -10.37
C ALA A 113 -11.33 12.21 -10.33
N SER A 114 -10.63 11.08 -10.47
CA SER A 114 -9.17 11.08 -10.53
C SER A 114 -8.65 11.78 -11.79
N ALA A 115 -9.26 11.54 -12.95
CA ALA A 115 -8.91 12.16 -14.21
C ALA A 115 -9.06 13.68 -14.17
N LEU A 116 -10.14 14.18 -13.54
CA LEU A 116 -10.38 15.62 -13.36
C LEU A 116 -9.30 16.31 -12.50
N ILE A 117 -8.62 15.59 -11.61
CA ILE A 117 -7.50 16.12 -10.82
C ILE A 117 -6.17 15.97 -11.59
N VAL A 118 -5.94 14.81 -12.18
CA VAL A 118 -4.64 14.47 -12.81
C VAL A 118 -4.44 15.21 -14.14
N PHE A 119 -5.47 15.34 -14.97
CA PHE A 119 -5.33 15.97 -16.29
C PHE A 119 -4.88 17.44 -16.22
N PRO A 120 -5.46 18.31 -15.37
CA PRO A 120 -4.99 19.68 -15.24
C PRO A 120 -3.54 19.76 -14.76
N VAL A 121 -3.14 18.90 -13.81
CA VAL A 121 -1.77 18.86 -13.28
C VAL A 121 -0.78 18.45 -14.36
N LEU A 122 -1.06 17.37 -15.11
CA LEU A 122 -0.19 16.92 -16.19
C LEU A 122 -0.14 17.92 -17.36
N SER A 123 -1.26 18.56 -17.68
CA SER A 123 -1.33 19.56 -18.75
C SER A 123 -0.54 20.82 -18.39
N ALA A 124 -0.68 21.30 -17.14
CA ALA A 124 0.10 22.41 -16.64
C ALA A 124 1.61 22.07 -16.59
N TRP A 125 1.95 20.87 -16.14
CA TRP A 125 3.34 20.38 -16.10
C TRP A 125 3.96 20.33 -17.50
N THR A 126 3.31 19.64 -18.45
CA THR A 126 3.81 19.53 -19.84
C THR A 126 3.95 20.89 -20.52
N TRP A 127 2.99 21.79 -20.30
CA TRP A 127 3.08 23.16 -20.79
C TRP A 127 4.25 23.93 -20.17
N LEU A 128 4.43 23.84 -18.85
CA LEU A 128 5.54 24.50 -18.16
C LEU A 128 6.90 23.94 -18.62
N SER A 129 7.03 22.61 -18.72
CA SER A 129 8.24 21.96 -19.23
C SER A 129 8.54 22.36 -20.67
N SER A 130 7.53 22.68 -21.49
CA SER A 130 7.77 23.18 -22.85
C SER A 130 8.39 24.59 -22.90
N LYS A 131 8.31 25.36 -21.80
CA LYS A 131 8.87 26.73 -21.70
C LYS A 131 10.29 26.78 -21.15
N PHE A 132 10.73 25.73 -20.46
CA PHE A 132 12.06 25.62 -19.87
C PHE A 132 12.79 24.44 -20.52
N PRO A 133 13.65 24.69 -21.54
CA PRO A 133 14.42 23.63 -22.21
C PRO A 133 15.46 22.97 -21.30
#